data_AF-L8X6X2-F1
#
_entry.id   AF-L8X6X2-F1
#
_cell.length_a   1.000
_cell.length_b   1.000
_cell.length_c   1.000
_cell.angle_alpha   90.00
_cell.angle_beta   90.00
_cell.angle_gamma   90.00
#
_symmetry.space_group_name_H-M   'P 1'
#
loop_
_entity.id
_entity.type
_entity.pdbx_description
1 polymer ?
#
loop_
_entity_poly.entity_id
_entity_poly.type
_entity_poly.pdbx_seq_one_letter_code
_entity_poly.pdbx_strand_id
1 'polypeptide(L)'
;MKCAVFERQQGQHGQALETLTTALQKYPTFDKLHMIKAQIYEDLGQIGEARTTYSKALKACPKSITLWTLASRLEERDNKAIKARSLLEKARLVNPKEDILWAESAGVEERSTGAAQAKVILARGLQECPTSGLLWSLAIWLEPRATRKARSVDALKKSSDDPIIICTVARLFWAEGKIEKARQWFQRAIATDKDLGEIWAWWLKFERQHGTKVMHPALGVEGELLMLYKQEHQQVVIDGCVTAEPHHSQAWQVVAKDLKNTGKGTKEILELVTAKLTVECYLRNIAKGKRVFDNFLKWPDLERKRREGGFIAVTTW
;
A
#
# COMPACT_ATOMS: atom_id res chain seq x y z
N MET A 1 8.62 -2.62 -22.15
CA MET A 1 8.18 -2.94 -20.78
C MET A 1 7.48 -4.29 -20.71
N LYS A 2 6.33 -4.49 -21.38
CA LYS A 2 5.56 -5.75 -21.32
C LYS A 2 6.41 -7.00 -21.63
N CYS A 3 7.25 -6.96 -22.66
CA CYS A 3 8.19 -8.03 -23.02
C CYS A 3 9.13 -8.42 -21.85
N ALA A 4 9.81 -7.43 -21.26
CA ALA A 4 10.73 -7.67 -20.14
C ALA A 4 10.03 -8.18 -18.87
N VAL A 5 8.78 -7.76 -18.62
CA VAL A 5 7.99 -8.27 -17.48
C VAL A 5 7.61 -9.73 -17.73
N PHE A 6 7.21 -10.07 -18.95
CA PHE A 6 6.92 -11.45 -19.34
C PHE A 6 8.17 -12.36 -19.23
N GLU A 7 9.31 -11.92 -19.76
CA GLU A 7 10.59 -12.65 -19.64
C GLU A 7 10.99 -12.87 -18.16
N ARG A 8 10.78 -11.86 -17.30
CA ARG A 8 10.98 -11.98 -15.85
C ARG A 8 10.01 -13.00 -15.22
N GLN A 9 8.75 -13.05 -15.64
CA GLN A 9 7.77 -14.03 -15.16
C GLN A 9 8.16 -15.47 -15.54
N GLN A 10 8.76 -15.65 -16.72
CA GLN A 10 9.27 -16.95 -17.18
C GLN A 10 10.63 -17.33 -16.58
N GLY A 11 11.20 -16.50 -15.69
CA GLY A 11 12.52 -16.74 -15.08
C GLY A 11 13.71 -16.50 -16.03
N GLN A 12 13.48 -15.95 -17.22
CA GLN A 12 14.50 -15.68 -18.23
C GLN A 12 15.18 -14.33 -17.94
N HIS A 13 15.83 -14.22 -16.78
CA HIS A 13 16.40 -12.95 -16.29
C HIS A 13 17.49 -12.38 -17.22
N GLY A 14 18.29 -13.23 -17.87
CA GLY A 14 19.34 -12.79 -18.81
C GLY A 14 18.77 -12.04 -20.01
N GLN A 15 17.79 -12.64 -20.70
CA GLN A 15 17.10 -12.02 -21.84
C GLN A 15 16.38 -10.74 -21.41
N ALA A 16 15.72 -10.75 -20.24
CA ALA A 16 15.08 -9.56 -19.68
C ALA A 16 16.05 -8.38 -19.51
N LEU A 17 17.28 -8.64 -19.05
CA LEU A 17 18.30 -7.60 -18.89
C LEU A 17 18.80 -7.05 -20.23
N GLU A 18 18.92 -7.88 -21.27
CA GLU A 18 19.27 -7.45 -22.62
C GLU A 18 18.16 -6.58 -23.23
N THR A 19 16.92 -7.05 -23.17
CA THR A 19 15.73 -6.31 -23.61
C THR A 19 15.60 -4.97 -22.88
N LEU A 20 15.88 -4.92 -21.58
CA LEU A 20 15.86 -3.68 -20.81
C LEU A 20 17.02 -2.76 -21.16
N THR A 21 18.21 -3.29 -21.45
CA THR A 21 19.38 -2.49 -21.80
C THR A 21 19.20 -1.82 -23.16
N THR A 22 18.68 -2.55 -24.15
CA THR A 22 18.32 -1.98 -25.47
C THR A 22 17.18 -0.96 -25.35
N ALA A 23 16.18 -1.23 -24.49
CA ALA A 23 15.09 -0.28 -24.24
C ALA A 23 15.58 1.01 -23.56
N LEU A 24 16.49 0.91 -22.60
CA LEU A 24 17.06 2.07 -21.88
C LEU A 24 17.97 2.93 -22.76
N GLN A 25 18.61 2.36 -23.79
CA GLN A 25 19.32 3.14 -24.79
C GLN A 25 18.37 4.03 -25.59
N LYS A 26 17.18 3.52 -25.94
CA LYS A 26 16.15 4.27 -26.67
C LYS A 26 15.37 5.25 -25.76
N TYR A 27 15.10 4.84 -24.52
CA TYR A 27 14.26 5.57 -23.56
C TYR A 27 14.94 5.69 -22.19
N PRO A 28 15.98 6.52 -22.05
CA PRO A 28 16.75 6.62 -20.80
C PRO A 28 16.00 7.30 -19.65
N THR A 29 15.00 8.14 -19.95
CA THR A 29 14.22 8.93 -18.99
C THR A 29 12.97 8.21 -18.46
N PHE A 30 12.76 6.95 -18.85
CA PHE A 30 11.59 6.20 -18.46
C PHE A 30 11.88 5.35 -17.21
N ASP A 31 11.35 5.80 -16.09
CA ASP A 31 11.63 5.29 -14.74
C ASP A 31 11.29 3.80 -14.55
N LYS A 32 10.14 3.34 -15.06
CA LYS A 32 9.71 1.95 -14.91
C LYS A 32 10.67 0.93 -15.51
N LEU A 33 11.37 1.26 -16.60
CA LEU A 33 12.37 0.36 -17.18
C LEU A 33 13.57 0.18 -16.23
N HIS A 34 14.01 1.27 -15.60
CA HIS A 34 15.05 1.20 -14.56
C HIS A 34 14.57 0.43 -13.32
N MET A 35 13.33 0.63 -12.90
CA MET A 35 12.74 -0.11 -11.77
C MET A 35 12.73 -1.61 -12.01
N ILE A 36 12.25 -2.06 -13.17
CA ILE A 36 12.21 -3.49 -13.51
C ILE A 36 13.64 -4.05 -13.58
N LYS A 37 14.59 -3.32 -14.18
CA LYS A 37 15.99 -3.75 -14.27
C LYS A 37 16.61 -3.93 -12.88
N ALA A 38 16.44 -2.96 -11.99
CA ALA A 38 16.97 -3.02 -10.64
C ALA A 38 16.32 -4.15 -9.82
N GLN A 39 15.02 -4.37 -9.98
CA GLN A 39 14.32 -5.47 -9.31
C GLN A 39 14.77 -6.85 -9.81
N ILE A 40 15.09 -7.03 -11.10
CA ILE A 40 15.67 -8.29 -11.58
C ILE A 40 17.02 -8.56 -10.90
N TYR A 41 17.86 -7.53 -10.72
CA TYR A 41 19.09 -7.68 -9.95
C TYR A 41 18.87 -7.99 -8.47
N GLU A 42 17.80 -7.45 -7.86
CA GLU A 42 17.38 -7.84 -6.51
C GLU A 42 16.94 -9.31 -6.44
N ASP A 43 16.16 -9.78 -7.42
CA ASP A 43 15.71 -11.17 -7.52
C ASP A 43 16.90 -12.14 -7.68
N LEU A 44 17.95 -11.71 -8.42
CA LEU A 44 19.22 -12.45 -8.58
C LEU A 44 20.17 -12.33 -7.37
N GLY A 45 19.84 -11.54 -6.35
CA GLY A 45 20.70 -11.29 -5.19
C GLY A 45 21.92 -10.40 -5.46
N GLN A 46 22.01 -9.78 -6.64
CA GLN A 46 23.12 -8.92 -7.06
C GLN A 46 22.91 -7.48 -6.55
N ILE A 47 23.03 -7.29 -5.24
CA ILE A 47 22.79 -5.99 -4.56
C ILE A 47 23.71 -4.88 -5.10
N GLY A 48 24.95 -5.21 -5.44
CA GLY A 48 25.91 -4.26 -6.01
C GLY A 48 25.43 -3.67 -7.34
N GLU A 49 25.00 -4.53 -8.27
CA GLU A 49 24.49 -4.10 -9.58
C GLU A 49 23.16 -3.37 -9.45
N ALA A 50 22.25 -3.85 -8.59
CA ALA A 50 21.00 -3.18 -8.27
C ALA A 50 21.24 -1.73 -7.79
N ARG A 51 22.19 -1.53 -6.87
CA ARG A 51 22.56 -0.20 -6.36
C ARG A 51 23.10 0.71 -7.45
N THR A 52 23.97 0.20 -8.33
CA THR A 52 24.48 1.01 -9.45
C THR A 52 23.37 1.37 -10.44
N THR A 53 22.42 0.45 -10.67
CA THR A 53 21.26 0.67 -11.53
C THR A 53 20.34 1.74 -10.94
N TYR A 54 19.98 1.66 -9.66
CA TYR A 54 19.21 2.71 -8.99
C TYR A 54 19.96 4.05 -9.01
N SER A 55 21.26 4.07 -8.75
CA SER A 55 22.05 5.31 -8.78
C SER A 55 22.05 5.98 -10.16
N LYS A 56 22.09 5.18 -11.25
CA LYS A 56 21.94 5.67 -12.63
C LYS A 56 20.50 6.16 -12.88
N ALA A 57 19.51 5.40 -12.42
CA ALA A 57 18.10 5.72 -12.56
C ALA A 57 17.73 7.05 -11.89
N LEU A 58 18.23 7.29 -10.67
CA LEU A 58 17.97 8.53 -9.92
C LEU A 58 18.59 9.76 -10.56
N LYS A 59 19.70 9.61 -11.29
CA LYS A 59 20.30 10.68 -12.09
C LYS A 59 19.49 10.99 -13.35
N ALA A 60 18.98 9.95 -14.02
CA ALA A 60 18.17 10.10 -15.23
C ALA A 60 16.75 10.59 -14.94
N CYS A 61 16.14 10.11 -13.84
CA CYS A 61 14.74 10.30 -13.48
C CYS A 61 14.61 10.83 -12.04
N PRO A 62 15.10 12.04 -11.72
CA PRO A 62 15.11 12.57 -10.36
C PRO A 62 13.71 12.82 -9.78
N LYS A 63 12.70 13.00 -10.65
CA LYS A 63 11.30 13.28 -10.25
C LYS A 63 10.49 12.05 -9.84
N SER A 64 11.01 10.85 -10.10
CA SER A 64 10.27 9.62 -9.81
C SER A 64 10.41 9.27 -8.33
N ILE A 65 9.33 9.46 -7.57
CA ILE A 65 9.28 9.19 -6.13
C ILE A 65 9.51 7.71 -5.85
N THR A 66 8.92 6.82 -6.64
CA THR A 66 9.02 5.36 -6.47
C THR A 66 10.46 4.86 -6.62
N LEU A 67 11.25 5.45 -7.50
CA LEU A 67 12.68 5.11 -7.61
C LEU A 67 13.44 5.46 -6.32
N TRP A 68 13.16 6.61 -5.70
CA TRP A 68 13.79 6.99 -4.43
C TRP A 68 13.38 6.05 -3.29
N THR A 69 12.10 5.65 -3.23
CA THR A 69 11.63 4.74 -2.19
C THR A 69 12.21 3.34 -2.35
N LEU A 70 12.27 2.81 -3.58
CA LEU A 70 12.89 1.51 -3.87
C LEU A 70 14.39 1.51 -3.55
N ALA A 71 15.12 2.56 -3.95
CA ALA A 71 16.54 2.68 -3.65
C ALA A 71 16.81 2.77 -2.13
N SER A 72 15.97 3.50 -1.39
CA SER A 72 16.07 3.58 0.07
C SER A 72 15.85 2.21 0.72
N ARG A 73 14.82 1.48 0.28
CA ARG A 73 14.49 0.12 0.77
C ARG A 73 15.59 -0.89 0.45
N LEU A 74 16.27 -0.78 -0.70
CA LEU A 74 17.42 -1.62 -1.01
C LEU A 74 18.55 -1.43 0.01
N GLU A 75 18.90 -0.18 0.32
CA GLU A 75 19.94 0.11 1.33
C GLU A 75 19.54 -0.35 2.72
N GLU A 76 18.25 -0.24 3.06
CA GLU A 76 17.74 -0.71 4.33
C GLU A 76 17.82 -2.24 4.46
N ARG A 77 17.49 -3.00 3.39
CA ARG A 77 17.67 -4.46 3.36
C ARG A 77 19.13 -4.88 3.52
N ASP A 78 20.06 -4.05 3.05
CA ASP A 78 21.50 -4.21 3.22
C ASP A 78 22.02 -3.63 4.56
N ASN A 79 21.13 -3.39 5.53
CA ASN A 79 21.40 -2.83 6.86
C ASN A 79 22.12 -1.47 6.87
N LYS A 80 22.08 -0.72 5.76
CA LYS A 80 22.73 0.59 5.59
C LYS A 80 21.73 1.73 5.83
N ALA A 81 21.12 1.74 7.00
CA ALA A 81 20.10 2.75 7.37
C ALA A 81 20.59 4.20 7.23
N ILE A 82 21.87 4.48 7.51
CA ILE A 82 22.45 5.83 7.35
C ILE A 82 22.42 6.27 5.88
N LYS A 83 22.72 5.36 4.94
CA LYS A 83 22.64 5.66 3.50
C LYS A 83 21.19 5.81 3.04
N ALA A 84 20.28 5.00 3.58
CA ALA A 84 18.85 5.12 3.29
C ALA A 84 18.31 6.51 3.71
N ARG A 85 18.73 7.02 4.88
CA ARG A 85 18.38 8.38 5.35
C ARG A 85 18.90 9.47 4.43
N SER A 86 20.19 9.44 4.09
CA SER A 86 20.79 10.46 3.23
C SER A 86 20.19 10.45 1.82
N LEU A 87 19.83 9.27 1.32
CA LEU A 87 19.12 9.13 0.04
C LEU A 87 17.72 9.75 0.11
N LEU A 88 16.97 9.52 1.18
CA LEU A 88 15.64 10.12 1.37
C LEU A 88 15.70 11.63 1.63
N GLU A 89 16.70 12.12 2.35
CA GLU A 89 16.97 13.56 2.49
C GLU A 89 17.20 14.21 1.13
N LYS A 90 18.05 13.60 0.29
CA LYS A 90 18.26 14.07 -1.08
C LYS A 90 16.98 14.01 -1.91
N ALA A 91 16.18 12.95 -1.76
CA ALA A 91 14.91 12.82 -2.46
C ALA A 91 13.95 13.97 -2.13
N ARG A 92 13.88 14.39 -0.86
CA ARG A 92 13.01 15.50 -0.40
C ARG A 92 13.48 16.86 -0.91
N LEU A 93 14.80 17.07 -1.05
CA LEU A 93 15.33 18.30 -1.66
C LEU A 93 14.98 18.39 -3.15
N VAL A 94 14.99 17.26 -3.85
CA VAL A 94 14.68 17.19 -5.29
C VAL A 94 13.17 17.27 -5.55
N ASN A 95 12.38 16.60 -4.71
CA ASN A 95 10.92 16.54 -4.81
C ASN A 95 10.29 17.07 -3.51
N PRO A 96 10.22 18.40 -3.35
CA PRO A 96 9.61 18.99 -2.16
C PRO A 96 8.09 18.73 -2.14
N LYS A 97 7.51 18.69 -0.94
CA LYS A 97 6.06 18.53 -0.71
C LYS A 97 5.45 17.18 -1.12
N GLU A 98 6.26 16.13 -1.23
CA GLU A 98 5.79 14.78 -1.49
C GLU A 98 5.63 13.99 -0.17
N ASP A 99 4.40 13.57 0.11
CA ASP A 99 4.03 12.92 1.37
C ASP A 99 4.57 11.49 1.50
N ILE A 100 4.66 10.76 0.40
CA ILE A 100 5.22 9.40 0.35
C ILE A 100 6.68 9.39 0.83
N LEU A 101 7.49 10.38 0.43
CA LEU A 101 8.90 10.46 0.86
C LEU A 101 9.02 10.69 2.37
N TRP A 102 8.14 11.51 2.93
CA TRP A 102 8.05 11.73 4.37
C TRP A 102 7.60 10.47 5.13
N ALA A 103 6.61 9.75 4.59
CA ALA A 103 6.12 8.48 5.14
C ALA A 103 7.22 7.41 5.17
N GLU A 104 7.97 7.25 4.08
CA GLU A 104 9.11 6.31 4.01
C GLU A 104 10.22 6.69 4.98
N SER A 105 10.54 7.98 5.08
CA SER A 105 11.57 8.48 6.01
C SER A 105 11.20 8.20 7.47
N ALA A 106 9.95 8.47 7.85
CA ALA A 106 9.44 8.13 9.17
C ALA A 106 9.50 6.61 9.43
N GLY A 107 9.23 5.80 8.40
CA GLY A 107 9.33 4.35 8.49
C GLY A 107 10.75 3.87 8.74
N VAL A 108 11.72 4.36 7.96
CA VAL A 108 13.14 4.01 8.14
C VAL A 108 13.63 4.41 9.53
N GLU A 109 13.23 5.57 10.06
CA GLU A 109 13.57 5.95 11.43
C GLU A 109 12.95 5.01 12.47
N GLU A 110 11.68 4.67 12.33
CA GLU A 110 11.08 3.73 13.27
C GLU A 110 11.79 2.37 13.25
N ARG A 111 12.21 1.91 12.07
CA ARG A 111 12.97 0.67 11.89
C ARG A 111 14.45 0.75 12.25
N SER A 112 14.99 1.92 12.57
CA SER A 112 16.41 2.03 12.91
C SER A 112 16.64 2.56 14.32
N THR A 113 15.94 3.63 14.68
CA THR A 113 16.13 4.39 15.92
C THR A 113 14.92 4.33 16.85
N GLY A 114 13.74 3.95 16.33
CA GLY A 114 12.51 3.74 17.09
C GLY A 114 11.48 4.86 16.94
N ALA A 115 10.36 4.72 17.65
CA ALA A 115 9.17 5.54 17.47
C ALA A 115 9.37 7.05 17.74
N ALA A 116 10.28 7.42 18.64
CA ALA A 116 10.51 8.82 19.00
C ALA A 116 11.03 9.65 17.82
N GLN A 117 12.00 9.14 17.07
CA GLN A 117 12.54 9.84 15.90
C GLN A 117 11.55 9.86 14.74
N ALA A 118 10.79 8.77 14.55
CA ALA A 118 9.71 8.74 13.56
C ALA A 118 8.67 9.85 13.80
N LYS A 119 8.35 10.17 15.07
CA LYS A 119 7.44 11.29 15.40
C LYS A 119 8.00 12.64 14.97
N VAL A 120 9.30 12.87 15.19
CA VAL A 120 9.97 14.12 14.80
C VAL A 120 9.92 14.30 13.28
N ILE A 121 10.21 13.23 12.52
CA ILE A 121 10.14 13.26 11.06
C ILE A 121 8.71 13.47 10.56
N LEU A 122 7.72 12.79 11.14
CA LEU A 122 6.31 13.00 10.77
C LEU A 122 5.82 14.41 11.09
N ALA A 123 6.23 14.98 12.22
CA ALA A 123 5.87 16.35 12.58
C ALA A 123 6.40 17.37 11.54
N ARG A 124 7.64 17.18 11.07
CA ARG A 124 8.21 17.98 9.97
C ARG A 124 7.46 17.75 8.65
N GLY A 125 7.16 16.49 8.32
CA GLY A 125 6.39 16.17 7.11
C GLY A 125 4.99 16.79 7.11
N LEU A 126 4.31 16.83 8.26
CA LEU A 126 3.00 17.49 8.41
C LEU A 126 3.07 19.02 8.34
N GLN A 127 4.22 19.64 8.64
CA GLN A 127 4.41 21.08 8.41
C GLN A 127 4.48 21.40 6.92
N GLU A 128 5.15 20.56 6.14
CA GLU A 128 5.25 20.73 4.68
C GLU A 128 3.98 20.30 3.93
N CYS A 129 3.36 19.21 4.38
CA CYS A 129 2.21 18.56 3.75
C CYS A 129 1.04 18.42 4.76
N PRO A 130 0.39 19.52 5.17
CA PRO A 130 -0.62 19.50 6.23
C PRO A 130 -1.92 18.80 5.83
N THR A 131 -2.17 18.60 4.54
CA THR A 131 -3.40 18.00 4.00
C THR A 131 -3.28 16.51 3.69
N SER A 132 -2.08 15.92 3.76
CA SER A 132 -1.87 14.52 3.37
C SER A 132 -2.52 13.53 4.34
N GLY A 133 -3.49 12.74 3.86
CA GLY A 133 -4.10 11.70 4.67
C GLY A 133 -3.16 10.58 5.06
N LEU A 134 -2.15 10.29 4.22
CA LEU A 134 -1.14 9.27 4.50
C LEU A 134 -0.34 9.63 5.75
N LEU A 135 0.22 10.84 5.82
CA LEU A 135 1.04 11.28 6.96
C LEU A 135 0.22 11.40 8.24
N TRP A 136 -1.00 11.89 8.16
CA TRP A 136 -1.92 11.94 9.30
C TRP A 136 -2.27 10.55 9.81
N SER A 137 -2.54 9.58 8.92
CA SER A 137 -2.83 8.21 9.33
C SER A 137 -1.66 7.61 10.12
N LEU A 138 -0.43 7.78 9.65
CA LEU A 138 0.79 7.33 10.33
C LEU A 138 0.97 8.03 11.68
N ALA A 139 0.74 9.35 11.74
CA ALA A 139 0.83 10.11 12.98
C ALA A 139 -0.18 9.63 14.03
N ILE A 140 -1.42 9.28 13.62
CA ILE A 140 -2.43 8.70 14.52
C ILE A 140 -1.95 7.36 15.10
N TRP A 141 -1.34 6.49 14.29
CA TRP A 141 -0.90 5.18 14.77
C TRP A 141 0.31 5.24 15.70
N LEU A 142 1.19 6.22 15.49
CA LEU A 142 2.39 6.44 16.30
C LEU A 142 2.07 7.08 17.66
N GLU A 143 0.88 7.67 17.82
CA GLU A 143 0.39 8.17 19.09
C GLU A 143 -0.04 7.06 20.06
N PRO A 144 0.15 7.24 21.39
CA PRO A 144 -0.39 6.34 22.40
C PRO A 144 -1.91 6.18 22.28
N ARG A 145 -2.44 5.01 22.64
CA ARG A 145 -3.87 4.66 22.46
C ARG A 145 -4.84 5.73 22.97
N ALA A 146 -4.53 6.37 24.10
CA ALA A 146 -5.37 7.40 24.71
C ALA A 146 -5.49 8.68 23.86
N THR A 147 -4.44 9.07 23.14
CA THR A 147 -4.39 10.33 22.38
C THR A 147 -4.81 10.17 20.91
N ARG A 148 -4.89 8.94 20.39
CA ARG A 148 -5.24 8.66 18.98
C ARG A 148 -6.57 9.28 18.54
N LYS A 149 -7.58 9.23 19.41
CA LYS A 149 -8.91 9.78 19.10
C LYS A 149 -8.86 11.30 18.92
N ALA A 150 -8.20 12.01 19.83
CA ALA A 150 -8.02 13.46 19.70
C ALA A 150 -7.26 13.80 18.40
N ARG A 151 -6.15 13.07 18.13
CA ARG A 151 -5.36 13.25 16.91
C ARG A 151 -6.16 12.97 15.63
N SER A 152 -7.08 12.01 15.65
CA SER A 152 -7.92 11.68 14.50
C SER A 152 -8.95 12.77 14.17
N VAL A 153 -9.44 13.50 15.19
CA VAL A 153 -10.32 14.64 14.99
C VAL A 153 -9.56 15.80 14.37
N ASP A 154 -8.32 16.04 14.80
CA ASP A 154 -7.44 17.05 14.18
C ASP A 154 -7.15 16.71 12.72
N ALA A 155 -6.87 15.43 12.43
CA ALA A 155 -6.64 14.95 11.08
C ALA A 155 -7.84 15.20 10.17
N LEU A 156 -9.06 14.84 10.61
CA LEU A 156 -10.30 15.07 9.84
C LEU A 156 -10.50 16.56 9.53
N LYS A 157 -10.24 17.45 10.49
CA LYS A 157 -10.35 18.91 10.29
C LYS A 157 -9.36 19.45 9.25
N LYS A 158 -8.17 18.85 9.14
CA LYS A 158 -7.08 19.34 8.28
C LYS A 158 -7.05 18.76 6.88
N SER A 159 -7.64 17.58 6.67
CA SER A 159 -7.45 16.76 5.47
C SER A 159 -8.66 16.66 4.53
N SER A 160 -9.70 17.49 4.74
CA SER A 160 -10.89 17.53 3.87
C SER A 160 -11.48 16.14 3.55
N ASP A 161 -11.74 15.34 4.59
CA ASP A 161 -12.38 14.02 4.47
C ASP A 161 -11.64 13.01 3.56
N ASP A 162 -10.31 12.96 3.63
CA ASP A 162 -9.51 11.94 2.91
C ASP A 162 -9.98 10.51 3.27
N PRO A 163 -10.29 9.64 2.27
CA PRO A 163 -10.69 8.25 2.49
C PRO A 163 -9.76 7.45 3.41
N ILE A 164 -8.45 7.70 3.36
CA ILE A 164 -7.45 7.01 4.18
C ILE A 164 -7.65 7.34 5.67
N ILE A 165 -7.97 8.60 5.97
CA ILE A 165 -8.24 9.03 7.35
C ILE A 165 -9.59 8.49 7.81
N ILE A 166 -10.63 8.51 6.97
CA ILE A 166 -11.94 7.94 7.30
C ILE A 166 -11.78 6.43 7.62
N CYS A 167 -11.02 5.69 6.82
CA CYS A 167 -10.68 4.29 7.08
C CYS A 167 -9.87 4.14 8.39
N THR A 168 -8.93 5.05 8.67
CA THR A 168 -8.18 5.06 9.94
C THR A 168 -9.10 5.27 11.15
N VAL A 169 -10.07 6.18 11.05
CA VAL A 169 -11.08 6.42 12.09
C VAL A 169 -12.00 5.21 12.26
N ALA A 170 -12.43 4.57 11.18
CA ALA A 170 -13.18 3.31 11.24
C ALA A 170 -12.42 2.24 12.03
N ARG A 171 -11.11 2.11 11.77
CA ARG A 171 -10.21 1.21 12.50
C ARG A 171 -10.04 1.59 13.98
N LEU A 172 -10.06 2.88 14.33
CA LEU A 172 -10.06 3.31 15.73
C LEU A 172 -11.35 2.90 16.44
N PHE A 173 -12.52 3.09 15.81
CA PHE A 173 -13.78 2.64 16.39
C PHE A 173 -13.86 1.12 16.54
N TRP A 174 -13.30 0.39 15.57
CA TRP A 174 -13.16 -1.06 15.68
C TRP A 174 -12.28 -1.47 16.88
N ALA A 175 -11.15 -0.80 17.09
CA ALA A 175 -10.27 -1.05 18.24
C ALA A 175 -10.89 -0.64 19.60
N GLU A 176 -11.88 0.26 19.60
CA GLU A 176 -12.68 0.62 20.78
C GLU A 176 -13.86 -0.34 21.02
N GLY A 177 -14.13 -1.29 20.11
CA GLY A 177 -15.26 -2.23 20.20
C GLY A 177 -16.61 -1.63 19.76
N LYS A 178 -16.62 -0.45 19.14
CA LYS A 178 -17.85 0.22 18.66
C LYS A 178 -18.19 -0.25 17.25
N ILE A 179 -18.82 -1.42 17.15
CA ILE A 179 -19.04 -2.17 15.89
C ILE A 179 -19.89 -1.38 14.90
N GLU A 180 -21.05 -0.87 15.32
CA GLU A 180 -21.99 -0.17 14.42
C GLU A 180 -21.37 1.11 13.85
N LYS A 181 -20.64 1.85 14.70
CA LYS A 181 -19.92 3.05 14.26
C LYS A 181 -18.79 2.68 13.31
N ALA A 182 -17.98 1.67 13.62
CA ALA A 182 -16.91 1.23 12.72
C ALA A 182 -17.46 0.88 11.33
N ARG A 183 -18.60 0.17 11.26
CA ARG A 183 -19.28 -0.18 9.99
C ARG A 183 -19.72 1.06 9.21
N GLN A 184 -20.38 2.02 9.86
CA GLN A 184 -20.80 3.27 9.22
C GLN A 184 -19.60 4.05 8.65
N TRP A 185 -18.48 4.07 9.37
CA TRP A 185 -17.27 4.75 8.92
C TRP A 185 -16.57 4.01 7.77
N PHE A 186 -16.59 2.66 7.72
CA PHE A 186 -16.13 1.90 6.55
C PHE A 186 -16.99 2.17 5.31
N GLN A 187 -18.33 2.18 5.47
CA GLN A 187 -19.25 2.53 4.39
C GLN A 187 -18.99 3.95 3.87
N ARG A 188 -18.77 4.90 4.78
CA ARG A 188 -18.40 6.29 4.42
C ARG A 188 -17.08 6.34 3.64
N ALA A 189 -16.06 5.59 4.06
CA ALA A 189 -14.75 5.60 3.41
C ALA A 189 -14.84 5.16 1.94
N ILE A 190 -15.66 4.15 1.66
CA ILE A 190 -15.89 3.65 0.30
C ILE A 190 -16.81 4.56 -0.51
N ALA A 191 -17.77 5.23 0.14
CA ALA A 191 -18.59 6.24 -0.53
C ALA A 191 -17.73 7.41 -1.04
N THR A 192 -16.67 7.77 -0.32
CA THR A 192 -15.71 8.81 -0.74
C THR A 192 -14.82 8.33 -1.89
N ASP A 193 -14.18 7.17 -1.76
CA ASP A 193 -13.32 6.60 -2.81
C ASP A 193 -13.38 5.07 -2.82
N LYS A 194 -13.88 4.52 -3.94
CA LYS A 194 -14.06 3.07 -4.14
C LYS A 194 -12.81 2.39 -4.71
N ASP A 195 -11.87 3.17 -5.23
CA ASP A 195 -10.70 2.66 -5.97
C ASP A 195 -9.55 2.24 -5.03
N LEU A 196 -9.63 2.62 -3.76
CA LEU A 196 -8.66 2.24 -2.73
C LEU A 196 -8.93 0.83 -2.20
N GLY A 197 -8.22 -0.16 -2.75
CA GLY A 197 -8.39 -1.58 -2.45
C GLY A 197 -8.11 -1.97 -0.99
N GLU A 198 -7.27 -1.20 -0.31
CA GLU A 198 -6.96 -1.46 1.11
C GLU A 198 -8.15 -1.17 2.02
N ILE A 199 -9.03 -0.23 1.66
CA ILE A 199 -10.25 0.06 2.45
C ILE A 199 -11.20 -1.14 2.41
N TRP A 200 -11.38 -1.73 1.23
CA TRP A 200 -12.15 -2.98 1.06
C TRP A 200 -11.56 -4.12 1.88
N ALA A 201 -10.23 -4.28 1.85
CA ALA A 201 -9.57 -5.34 2.61
C ALA A 201 -9.71 -5.14 4.13
N TRP A 202 -9.60 -3.91 4.64
CA TRP A 202 -9.86 -3.61 6.05
C TRP A 202 -11.32 -3.86 6.44
N TRP A 203 -12.27 -3.49 5.57
CA TRP A 203 -13.69 -3.70 5.84
C TRP A 203 -14.07 -5.19 5.82
N LEU A 204 -13.59 -5.95 4.84
CA LEU A 204 -13.79 -7.40 4.77
C LEU A 204 -13.26 -8.06 6.05
N LYS A 205 -12.14 -7.57 6.55
CA LYS A 205 -11.54 -8.07 7.77
C LYS A 205 -12.38 -7.80 9.01
N PHE A 206 -12.94 -6.60 9.10
CA PHE A 206 -13.88 -6.22 10.14
C PHE A 206 -15.13 -7.11 10.13
N GLU A 207 -15.75 -7.32 8.96
CA GLU A 207 -16.94 -8.19 8.84
C GLU A 207 -16.62 -9.68 9.04
N ARG A 208 -15.36 -10.10 8.90
CA ARG A 208 -14.92 -11.45 9.31
C ARG A 208 -14.92 -11.66 10.82
N GLN A 209 -14.64 -10.61 11.59
CA GLN A 209 -14.63 -10.68 13.05
C GLN A 209 -16.00 -10.40 13.68
N HIS A 210 -16.77 -9.49 13.10
CA HIS A 210 -18.02 -8.97 13.67
C HIS A 210 -19.25 -9.18 12.79
N GLY A 211 -19.11 -9.91 11.67
CA GLY A 211 -20.23 -10.22 10.80
C GLY A 211 -21.25 -11.10 11.51
N THR A 212 -22.50 -10.67 11.46
CA THR A 212 -23.66 -11.46 11.90
C THR A 212 -23.75 -12.71 11.02
N LYS A 213 -23.75 -13.89 11.65
CA LYS A 213 -24.11 -15.14 10.98
C LYS A 213 -25.63 -15.18 10.91
N VAL A 214 -26.21 -14.88 9.76
CA VAL A 214 -27.66 -15.01 9.57
C VAL A 214 -27.94 -16.42 9.07
N MET A 215 -28.91 -17.10 9.68
CA MET A 215 -29.40 -18.38 9.19
C MET A 215 -30.23 -18.12 7.94
N HIS A 216 -29.80 -18.65 6.81
CA HIS A 216 -30.55 -18.59 5.58
C HIS A 216 -31.13 -19.98 5.29
N PRO A 217 -32.44 -20.09 4.97
CA PRO A 217 -32.99 -21.33 4.45
C PRO A 217 -32.37 -21.61 3.09
N ALA A 218 -31.79 -22.79 2.93
CA ALA A 218 -31.25 -23.32 1.68
C ALA A 218 -31.90 -24.68 1.38
N LEU A 219 -32.24 -24.93 0.11
CA LEU A 219 -32.70 -26.25 -0.32
C LEU A 219 -31.49 -27.19 -0.49
N GLY A 220 -31.52 -28.31 0.22
CA GLY A 220 -30.60 -29.42 0.02
C GLY A 220 -30.87 -30.17 -1.29
N VAL A 221 -29.93 -31.06 -1.67
CA VAL A 221 -29.98 -31.83 -2.92
C VAL A 221 -31.22 -32.75 -2.99
N GLU A 222 -31.78 -33.13 -1.84
CA GLU A 222 -32.99 -33.95 -1.71
C GLU A 222 -34.27 -33.14 -1.37
N GLY A 223 -34.20 -31.80 -1.42
CA GLY A 223 -35.34 -30.94 -1.09
C GLY A 223 -35.51 -30.62 0.40
N GLU A 224 -34.58 -31.05 1.25
CA GLU A 224 -34.59 -30.73 2.69
C GLU A 224 -34.26 -29.27 2.95
N LEU A 225 -34.95 -28.64 3.91
CA LEU A 225 -34.69 -27.29 4.36
C LEU A 225 -33.46 -27.28 5.28
N LEU A 226 -32.30 -26.91 4.75
CA LEU A 226 -31.07 -26.79 5.53
C LEU A 226 -30.87 -25.33 5.97
N MET A 227 -30.59 -25.13 7.25
CA MET A 227 -30.18 -23.80 7.76
C MET A 227 -28.68 -23.62 7.56
N LEU A 228 -28.29 -22.85 6.55
CA LEU A 228 -26.89 -22.48 6.32
C LEU A 228 -26.62 -21.12 6.92
N TYR A 229 -25.55 -21.00 7.70
CA TYR A 229 -25.06 -19.71 8.16
C TYR A 229 -24.42 -18.97 6.98
N LYS A 230 -25.07 -17.92 6.48
CA LYS A 230 -24.52 -17.06 5.43
C LYS A 230 -24.07 -15.74 6.05
N GLN A 231 -22.83 -15.33 5.74
CA GLN A 231 -22.28 -14.05 6.20
C GLN A 231 -22.59 -12.97 5.16
N GLU A 232 -23.85 -12.52 5.13
CA GLU A 232 -24.37 -11.56 4.13
C GLU A 232 -23.50 -10.31 4.01
N HIS A 233 -23.08 -9.73 5.14
CA HIS A 233 -22.25 -8.53 5.14
C HIS A 233 -20.88 -8.74 4.47
N GLN A 234 -20.26 -9.92 4.60
CA GLN A 234 -18.99 -10.19 3.93
C GLN A 234 -19.18 -10.28 2.42
N GLN A 235 -20.27 -10.92 2.00
CA GLN A 235 -20.58 -11.06 0.59
C GLN A 235 -20.85 -9.71 -0.06
N VAL A 236 -21.56 -8.81 0.64
CA VAL A 236 -21.75 -7.42 0.20
C VAL A 236 -20.42 -6.69 0.00
N VAL A 237 -19.45 -6.86 0.90
CA VAL A 237 -18.12 -6.25 0.76
C VAL A 237 -17.36 -6.84 -0.43
N ILE A 238 -17.41 -8.16 -0.62
CA ILE A 238 -16.73 -8.85 -1.72
C ILE A 238 -17.34 -8.43 -3.06
N ASP A 239 -18.65 -8.53 -3.20
CA ASP A 239 -19.37 -8.19 -4.43
C ASP A 239 -19.21 -6.69 -4.77
N GLY A 240 -19.23 -5.84 -3.74
CA GLY A 240 -18.92 -4.42 -3.86
C GLY A 240 -17.50 -4.16 -4.34
N CYS A 241 -16.51 -4.90 -3.82
CA CYS A 241 -15.11 -4.76 -4.25
C CYS A 241 -14.89 -5.25 -5.68
N VAL A 242 -15.51 -6.37 -6.07
CA VAL A 242 -15.45 -6.89 -7.44
C VAL A 242 -16.09 -5.90 -8.41
N THR A 243 -17.21 -5.28 -8.04
CA THR A 243 -17.87 -4.26 -8.87
C THR A 243 -17.04 -2.97 -8.98
N ALA A 244 -16.32 -2.61 -7.91
CA ALA A 244 -15.51 -1.39 -7.88
C ALA A 244 -14.17 -1.51 -8.61
N GLU A 245 -13.66 -2.74 -8.80
CA GLU A 245 -12.34 -3.04 -9.38
C GLU A 245 -11.24 -2.08 -8.89
N PRO A 246 -10.87 -2.09 -7.60
CA PRO A 246 -9.88 -1.16 -7.08
C PRO A 246 -8.49 -1.42 -7.65
N HIS A 247 -7.79 -0.34 -8.01
CA HIS A 247 -6.43 -0.37 -8.55
C HIS A 247 -5.40 0.31 -7.64
N HIS A 248 -5.86 1.08 -6.67
CA HIS A 248 -5.01 1.95 -5.85
C HIS A 248 -4.93 1.47 -4.38
N SER A 249 -3.91 1.97 -3.67
CA SER A 249 -3.55 1.72 -2.25
C SER A 249 -2.38 0.80 -1.98
N GLN A 250 -1.55 1.20 -1.01
CA GLN A 250 -0.24 0.64 -0.67
C GLN A 250 -0.22 -0.88 -0.42
N ALA A 251 -1.21 -1.46 0.25
CA ALA A 251 -1.23 -2.91 0.41
C ALA A 251 -1.68 -3.65 -0.87
N TRP A 252 -2.57 -3.05 -1.66
CA TRP A 252 -3.22 -3.68 -2.80
C TRP A 252 -2.24 -3.96 -3.93
N GLN A 253 -1.51 -2.93 -4.39
CA GLN A 253 -0.63 -3.11 -5.55
C GLN A 253 0.59 -3.97 -5.25
N VAL A 254 1.02 -4.10 -3.98
CA VAL A 254 2.05 -5.12 -3.61
C VAL A 254 1.59 -6.51 -3.98
N VAL A 255 0.36 -6.83 -3.61
CA VAL A 255 -0.19 -8.16 -3.79
C VAL A 255 -0.50 -8.38 -5.25
N ALA A 256 -1.13 -7.41 -5.91
CA ALA A 256 -1.50 -7.49 -7.31
C ALA A 256 -0.29 -7.59 -8.25
N LYS A 257 0.83 -6.91 -7.93
CA LYS A 257 2.05 -6.89 -8.75
C LYS A 257 3.10 -7.92 -8.32
N ASP A 258 2.82 -8.72 -7.30
CA ASP A 258 3.66 -9.86 -6.93
C ASP A 258 3.63 -10.88 -8.07
N LEU A 259 4.80 -11.32 -8.56
CA LEU A 259 4.89 -12.23 -9.71
C LEU A 259 4.09 -13.51 -9.48
N LYS A 260 3.99 -13.98 -8.22
CA LYS A 260 3.24 -15.17 -7.81
C LYS A 260 1.72 -15.03 -7.91
N ASN A 261 1.21 -13.81 -8.01
CA ASN A 261 -0.22 -13.52 -8.05
C ASN A 261 -0.69 -13.08 -9.43
N THR A 262 0.18 -13.16 -10.45
CA THR A 262 -0.17 -12.86 -11.83
C THR A 262 -1.34 -13.75 -12.28
N GLY A 263 -2.39 -13.14 -12.85
CA GLY A 263 -3.57 -13.86 -13.36
C GLY A 263 -4.68 -14.11 -12.34
N LYS A 264 -4.49 -13.73 -11.07
CA LYS A 264 -5.54 -13.84 -10.05
C LYS A 264 -6.61 -12.76 -10.22
N GLY A 265 -7.88 -13.12 -9.97
CA GLY A 265 -9.00 -12.18 -10.03
C GLY A 265 -9.06 -11.22 -8.83
N THR A 266 -9.84 -10.13 -8.95
CA THR A 266 -10.01 -9.09 -7.91
C THR A 266 -10.38 -9.66 -6.54
N LYS A 267 -11.25 -10.68 -6.51
CA LYS A 267 -11.65 -11.37 -5.27
C LYS A 267 -10.48 -12.07 -4.58
N GLU A 268 -9.65 -12.79 -5.34
CA GLU A 268 -8.50 -13.50 -4.80
C GLU A 268 -7.43 -12.53 -4.30
N ILE A 269 -7.21 -11.43 -5.03
CA ILE A 269 -6.33 -10.35 -4.60
C ILE A 269 -6.84 -9.74 -3.28
N LEU A 270 -8.14 -9.46 -3.17
CA LEU A 270 -8.76 -8.97 -1.95
C LEU A 270 -8.52 -9.91 -0.76
N GLU A 271 -8.67 -11.22 -0.95
CA GLU A 271 -8.42 -12.22 0.09
C GLU A 271 -6.95 -12.24 0.52
N LEU A 272 -6.02 -12.19 -0.44
CA LEU A 272 -4.58 -12.14 -0.18
C LEU A 272 -4.17 -10.86 0.53
N VAL A 273 -4.72 -9.71 0.13
CA VAL A 273 -4.50 -8.43 0.82
C VAL A 273 -5.05 -8.51 2.23
N THR A 274 -6.28 -9.00 2.41
CA THR A 274 -6.92 -9.15 3.73
C THR A 274 -6.14 -10.07 4.67
N ALA A 275 -5.50 -11.10 4.11
CA ALA A 275 -4.62 -12.01 4.85
C ALA A 275 -3.25 -11.38 5.20
N LYS A 276 -2.68 -10.58 4.28
CA LYS A 276 -1.42 -9.84 4.54
C LYS A 276 -1.60 -8.71 5.54
N LEU A 277 -2.71 -7.97 5.44
CA LEU A 277 -3.14 -7.07 6.49
C LEU A 277 -3.31 -7.94 7.74
N THR A 278 -2.72 -7.59 8.87
CA THR A 278 -2.91 -8.32 10.13
C THR A 278 -3.83 -7.47 11.03
N VAL A 279 -4.87 -8.07 11.67
CA VAL A 279 -5.74 -7.30 12.60
C VAL A 279 -4.93 -6.90 13.82
N GLU A 280 -3.90 -7.70 14.11
CA GLU A 280 -2.84 -7.43 15.05
C GLU A 280 -1.91 -6.29 14.58
N CYS A 281 -2.50 -5.18 14.16
CA CYS A 281 -1.90 -3.87 14.27
C CYS A 281 -2.07 -3.39 15.73
N TYR A 282 -1.11 -3.81 16.57
CA TYR A 282 -0.40 -3.00 17.59
C TYR A 282 -0.36 -3.42 19.06
N LEU A 283 -1.11 -4.42 19.54
CA LEU A 283 -1.09 -4.76 20.98
C LEU A 283 -0.19 -5.95 21.37
N ARG A 284 0.19 -6.85 20.46
CA ARG A 284 1.11 -7.97 20.77
C ARG A 284 2.51 -7.89 20.16
N ASN A 285 2.72 -7.00 19.19
CA ASN A 285 4.00 -6.94 18.46
C ASN A 285 5.12 -6.19 19.21
N ILE A 286 4.82 -5.50 20.31
CA ILE A 286 5.85 -4.98 21.23
C ILE A 286 6.58 -6.15 21.93
N ALA A 287 5.93 -7.30 22.12
CA ALA A 287 6.54 -8.49 22.69
C ALA A 287 7.27 -9.39 21.67
N LYS A 288 7.17 -9.10 20.35
CA LYS A 288 7.75 -9.93 19.27
C LYS A 288 8.60 -9.15 18.24
N GLY A 289 8.90 -7.88 18.49
CA GLY A 289 9.88 -7.12 17.69
C GLY A 289 9.45 -6.71 16.27
N LYS A 290 8.15 -6.72 15.93
CA LYS A 290 7.65 -6.25 14.62
C LYS A 290 7.05 -4.84 14.71
N ARG A 291 7.47 -3.96 13.80
CA ARG A 291 7.36 -2.49 13.86
C ARG A 291 6.17 -1.94 13.07
N VAL A 292 5.76 -0.70 13.36
CA VAL A 292 4.55 -0.07 12.79
C VAL A 292 4.59 -0.03 11.28
N PHE A 293 5.76 0.19 10.71
CA PHE A 293 5.90 0.27 9.26
C PHE A 293 6.13 -1.08 8.55
N ASP A 294 6.21 -2.20 9.27
CA ASP A 294 6.47 -3.52 8.64
C ASP A 294 5.32 -3.99 7.75
N ASN A 295 4.08 -3.54 8.04
CA ASN A 295 2.89 -3.78 7.21
C ASN A 295 2.67 -2.70 6.13
N PHE A 296 3.47 -1.63 6.16
CA PHE A 296 3.28 -0.42 5.34
C PHE A 296 4.18 -0.43 4.09
N LEU A 297 5.17 -1.35 4.01
CA LEU A 297 6.36 -1.16 3.17
C LEU A 297 6.80 -2.35 2.33
N LYS A 298 5.88 -2.89 1.56
CA LYS A 298 6.24 -3.42 0.23
C LYS A 298 5.43 -2.57 -0.77
N TRP A 299 5.91 -2.30 -1.98
CA TRP A 299 5.18 -1.59 -3.06
C TRP A 299 5.80 -1.96 -4.40
N PRO A 300 5.05 -1.90 -5.52
CA PRO A 300 5.31 -0.77 -6.42
C PRO A 300 4.08 -0.11 -7.10
N ASP A 301 4.34 1.13 -7.55
CA ASP A 301 3.75 2.09 -8.51
C ASP A 301 2.38 2.77 -8.34
N LEU A 302 2.40 4.00 -7.78
CA LEU A 302 1.40 5.05 -8.02
C LEU A 302 1.59 5.67 -9.41
N GLU A 303 0.63 5.45 -10.31
CA GLU A 303 0.27 6.43 -11.32
C GLU A 303 -0.82 7.32 -10.73
N ARG A 304 -0.50 8.60 -10.48
CA ARG A 304 -1.50 9.65 -10.37
C ARG A 304 -1.16 10.70 -11.41
N LYS A 305 -1.84 10.67 -12.56
CA LYS A 305 -1.90 11.81 -13.47
C LYS A 305 -3.36 12.10 -13.81
N ARG A 306 -3.78 13.30 -13.41
CA ARG A 306 -4.83 14.17 -13.95
C ARG A 306 -6.04 13.50 -14.58
N ARG A 307 -7.18 13.64 -13.90
CA ARG A 307 -8.41 14.06 -14.58
C ARG A 307 -8.09 15.34 -15.34
N GLU A 308 -8.02 15.25 -16.66
CA GLU A 308 -8.46 16.26 -17.64
C GLU A 308 -8.07 15.74 -19.04
N GLY A 309 -9.09 15.35 -19.81
CA GLY A 309 -9.01 15.21 -21.27
C GLY A 309 -8.93 13.79 -21.82
N GLY A 310 -10.06 13.32 -22.39
CA GLY A 310 -10.03 12.39 -23.52
C GLY A 310 -10.45 10.95 -23.23
N PHE A 311 -11.76 10.70 -23.34
CA PHE A 311 -12.34 9.51 -23.96
C PHE A 311 -11.38 8.81 -24.94
N ILE A 312 -11.18 7.49 -24.84
CA ILE A 312 -11.54 6.49 -25.88
C ILE A 312 -11.75 5.15 -25.16
N ALA A 313 -12.81 4.49 -25.57
CA ALA A 313 -13.36 3.27 -25.02
C ALA A 313 -12.83 2.00 -25.74
N VAL A 314 -12.93 0.87 -25.03
CA VAL A 314 -13.14 -0.53 -25.50
C VAL A 314 -12.00 -1.29 -26.23
N THR A 315 -12.04 -2.60 -25.96
CA THR A 315 -11.67 -3.77 -26.78
C THR A 315 -10.33 -4.46 -26.54
N THR A 316 -10.42 -5.58 -25.81
CA THR A 316 -9.96 -6.95 -26.15
C THR A 316 -8.60 -7.18 -26.82
N TRP A 317 -7.88 -8.13 -26.20
CA TRP A 317 -6.64 -8.85 -26.57
C TRP A 317 -5.31 -8.21 -26.16
#